data_AF-U5W3V5-F1
#
_entry.id   AF-U5W3V5-F1
#
_cell.length_a   1.000
_cell.length_b   1.000
_cell.length_c   1.000
_cell.angle_alpha   90.00
_cell.angle_beta   90.00
_cell.angle_gamma   90.00
#
_symmetry.space_group_name_H-M   'P 1'
#
loop_
_entity.id
_entity.type
_entity.pdbx_description
1 polymer ?
#
loop_
_entity_poly.entity_id
_entity_poly.type
_entity_poly.pdbx_seq_one_letter_code
_entity_poly.pdbx_strand_id
1 'polypeptide(L)'
;MKRLGPALLITTALVSGCTQQQQQPAPAPSISPSPSTVDAVAAADGTDAKACEDGRCQILVAQQSDFALDGKFNCDGILITFTAPKEVEFDVSVQDGDDLHATVKGTGKLALAYGLTLTVEQTGPAGAVLRVAPAKNDPDNHTGTGTEGFSLWSG
;
A
#
# COMPACT_ATOMS: atom_id res chain seq x y z
N MET A 1 -25.25 8.74 29.56
CA MET A 1 -24.98 9.98 30.32
C MET A 1 -24.64 11.07 29.31
N LYS A 2 -25.43 12.16 29.31
CA LYS A 2 -25.28 13.32 28.42
C LYS A 2 -23.99 14.08 28.72
N ARG A 3 -23.20 14.41 27.69
CA ARG A 3 -22.29 15.57 27.73
C ARG A 3 -22.49 16.41 26.47
N LEU A 4 -23.03 17.59 26.69
CA LEU A 4 -23.18 18.69 25.74
C LEU A 4 -21.89 19.54 25.72
N GLY A 5 -21.53 19.97 24.51
CA GLY A 5 -20.92 21.29 24.21
C GLY A 5 -19.39 21.36 24.15
N PRO A 6 -18.80 22.47 23.64
CA PRO A 6 -19.42 23.65 23.04
C PRO A 6 -18.91 24.01 21.63
N ALA A 7 -19.58 24.99 21.04
CA ALA A 7 -19.30 25.68 19.78
C ALA A 7 -17.93 26.39 19.74
N LEU A 8 -17.32 26.50 18.56
CA LEU A 8 -16.28 27.51 18.31
C LEU A 8 -16.34 28.06 16.86
N LEU A 9 -16.91 29.26 16.79
CA LEU A 9 -16.56 30.46 15.99
C LEU A 9 -15.95 30.33 14.59
N ILE A 10 -16.77 30.79 13.64
CA ILE A 10 -16.44 31.20 12.27
C ILE A 10 -15.61 32.49 12.32
N THR A 11 -14.52 32.56 11.54
CA THR A 11 -13.84 33.83 11.22
C THR A 11 -13.64 33.93 9.71
N THR A 12 -14.51 34.70 9.06
CA THR A 12 -14.42 35.11 7.67
C THR A 12 -13.50 36.32 7.55
N ALA A 13 -12.35 36.17 6.90
CA ALA A 13 -11.51 37.29 6.46
C ALA A 13 -11.71 37.49 4.95
N LEU A 14 -12.45 38.54 4.60
CA LEU A 14 -12.54 39.08 3.23
C LEU A 14 -11.36 40.01 3.00
N VAL A 15 -10.48 39.66 2.08
CA VAL A 15 -9.38 40.54 1.64
C VAL A 15 -9.66 40.95 0.20
N SER A 16 -10.17 42.17 0.04
CA SER A 16 -10.17 42.90 -1.24
C SER A 16 -8.76 43.43 -1.50
N GLY A 17 -8.13 42.98 -2.58
CA GLY A 17 -6.80 43.42 -3.01
C GLY A 17 -6.77 43.65 -4.51
N CYS A 18 -6.16 44.77 -4.90
CA CYS A 18 -6.33 45.51 -6.14
C CYS A 18 -5.99 44.77 -7.45
N THR A 19 -6.75 45.10 -8.49
CA THR A 19 -6.49 44.84 -9.90
C THR A 19 -5.33 45.71 -10.40
N GLN A 20 -4.15 45.12 -10.55
CA GLN A 20 -3.02 45.72 -11.25
C GLN A 20 -3.02 45.21 -12.70
N GLN A 21 -3.34 46.10 -13.64
CA GLN A 21 -3.41 45.82 -15.07
C GLN A 21 -2.00 45.67 -15.64
N GLN A 22 -1.52 44.43 -15.65
CA GLN A 22 -0.21 44.05 -16.16
C GLN A 22 -0.25 43.95 -17.69
N GLN A 23 0.64 44.68 -18.37
CA GLN A 23 0.84 44.62 -19.82
C GLN A 23 1.03 43.18 -20.27
N GLN A 24 0.17 42.74 -21.21
CA GLN A 24 0.20 41.43 -21.83
C GLN A 24 1.42 41.32 -22.77
N PRO A 25 2.45 40.53 -22.41
CA PRO A 25 3.56 40.23 -23.30
C PRO A 25 3.09 39.33 -24.43
N ALA A 26 3.71 39.46 -25.60
CA ALA A 26 3.42 38.65 -26.78
C ALA A 26 3.43 37.15 -26.42
N PRO A 27 2.47 36.34 -26.93
CA PRO A 27 2.38 34.93 -26.60
C PRO A 27 3.66 34.21 -27.03
N ALA A 28 4.40 33.72 -26.04
CA ALA A 28 5.48 32.77 -26.26
C ALA A 28 4.90 31.50 -26.93
N PRO A 29 5.66 30.83 -27.81
CA PRO A 29 5.22 29.59 -28.43
C PRO A 29 4.79 28.61 -27.33
N SER A 30 3.57 28.07 -27.46
CA SER A 30 3.06 27.02 -26.59
C SER A 30 3.91 25.77 -26.79
N ILE A 31 4.91 25.62 -25.92
CA ILE A 31 5.62 24.36 -25.73
C ILE A 31 4.58 23.44 -25.07
N SER A 32 3.84 22.69 -25.90
CA SER A 32 2.91 21.69 -25.43
C SER A 32 3.72 20.72 -24.56
N PRO A 33 3.45 20.61 -23.25
CA PRO A 33 4.15 19.65 -22.42
C PRO A 33 3.86 18.27 -23.02
N SER A 34 4.90 17.58 -23.46
CA SER A 34 4.79 16.15 -23.75
C SER A 34 4.27 15.50 -22.47
N PRO A 35 3.22 14.67 -22.53
CA PRO A 35 2.73 13.99 -21.34
C PRO A 35 3.91 13.21 -20.76
N SER A 36 4.34 13.59 -19.55
CA SER A 36 5.27 12.78 -18.78
C SER A 36 4.60 11.42 -18.65
N THR A 37 5.15 10.43 -19.34
CA THR A 37 4.77 9.03 -19.16
C THR A 37 5.08 8.73 -17.71
N VAL A 38 4.05 8.78 -16.86
CA VAL A 38 4.12 8.23 -15.50
C VAL A 38 4.53 6.79 -15.72
N ASP A 39 5.74 6.42 -15.30
CA ASP A 39 6.23 5.06 -15.45
C ASP A 39 5.17 4.12 -14.90
N ALA A 40 4.57 3.34 -15.81
CA ALA A 40 3.52 2.42 -15.44
C ALA A 40 4.16 1.41 -14.49
N VAL A 41 3.69 1.42 -13.25
CA VAL A 41 4.09 0.46 -12.23
C VAL A 41 3.72 -0.93 -12.75
N ALA A 42 4.74 -1.73 -13.10
CA ALA A 42 4.58 -3.04 -13.69
C ALA A 42 5.16 -4.11 -12.76
N ALA A 43 4.34 -5.11 -12.45
CA ALA A 43 4.76 -6.30 -11.73
C ALA A 43 5.05 -7.44 -12.73
N ALA A 44 6.00 -8.31 -12.42
CA ALA A 44 6.44 -9.39 -13.32
C ALA A 44 5.29 -10.32 -13.73
N ASP A 45 4.39 -10.61 -12.78
CA ASP A 45 3.22 -11.47 -12.97
C ASP A 45 1.92 -10.66 -13.16
N GLY A 46 2.04 -9.36 -13.43
CA GLY A 46 0.89 -8.48 -13.65
C GLY A 46 -0.03 -8.45 -12.42
N THR A 47 -1.31 -8.76 -12.59
CA THR A 47 -2.30 -8.84 -11.51
C THR A 47 -2.73 -10.29 -11.22
N ASP A 48 -1.96 -11.29 -11.67
CA ASP A 48 -2.33 -12.70 -11.54
C ASP A 48 -1.96 -13.26 -10.16
N ALA A 49 -2.90 -13.22 -9.22
CA ALA A 49 -2.71 -13.74 -7.87
C ALA A 49 -2.36 -15.25 -7.83
N LYS A 50 -2.77 -16.02 -8.85
CA LYS A 50 -2.46 -17.46 -8.91
C LYS A 50 -0.97 -17.74 -9.09
N ALA A 51 -0.21 -16.78 -9.62
CA ALA A 51 1.24 -16.87 -9.67
C ALA A 51 1.87 -17.03 -8.28
N CYS A 52 1.16 -16.64 -7.20
CA CYS A 52 1.66 -16.67 -5.83
C CYS A 52 1.41 -17.99 -5.08
N GLU A 53 0.72 -18.97 -5.68
CA GLU A 53 0.36 -20.23 -5.01
C GLU A 53 1.59 -21.07 -4.58
N ASP A 54 2.78 -20.83 -5.15
CA ASP A 54 4.05 -21.45 -4.75
C ASP A 54 4.91 -20.55 -3.82
N GLY A 55 4.40 -19.38 -3.46
CA GLY A 55 5.08 -18.36 -2.66
C GLY A 55 6.14 -17.56 -3.43
N ARG A 56 6.18 -17.61 -4.78
CA ARG A 56 7.18 -16.93 -5.62
C ARG A 56 6.51 -16.14 -6.75
N CYS A 57 6.11 -14.92 -6.44
CA CYS A 57 5.47 -14.05 -7.44
C CYS A 57 5.84 -12.58 -7.22
N GLN A 58 5.52 -11.76 -8.21
CA GLN A 58 5.47 -10.32 -8.12
C GLN A 58 4.20 -9.82 -8.82
N ILE A 59 3.23 -9.35 -8.03
CA ILE A 59 1.91 -8.90 -8.52
C ILE A 59 1.64 -7.43 -8.18
N LEU A 60 0.77 -6.81 -8.97
CA LEU A 60 0.19 -5.49 -8.72
C LEU A 60 -1.17 -5.66 -8.04
N VAL A 61 -1.29 -5.11 -6.83
CA VAL A 61 -2.54 -5.08 -6.06
C VAL A 61 -3.13 -3.69 -6.17
N ALA A 62 -4.21 -3.55 -6.95
CA ALA A 62 -4.88 -2.26 -7.16
C ALA A 62 -5.92 -1.93 -6.08
N GLN A 63 -6.55 -2.95 -5.49
CA GLN A 63 -7.57 -2.80 -4.44
C GLN A 63 -7.47 -3.95 -3.45
N GLN A 64 -7.67 -5.17 -3.93
CA GLN A 64 -7.65 -6.37 -3.12
C GLN A 64 -7.17 -7.54 -3.97
N SER A 65 -6.42 -8.46 -3.37
CA SER A 65 -5.98 -9.70 -4.00
C SER A 65 -5.90 -10.79 -2.95
N ASP A 66 -6.40 -11.98 -3.28
CA ASP A 66 -6.29 -13.16 -2.44
C ASP A 66 -5.61 -14.30 -3.20
N PHE A 67 -4.86 -15.13 -2.48
CA PHE A 67 -4.34 -16.38 -3.02
C PHE A 67 -4.21 -17.43 -1.93
N ALA A 68 -4.48 -18.68 -2.31
CA ALA A 68 -4.30 -19.85 -1.45
C ALA A 68 -2.83 -20.28 -1.45
N LEU A 69 -2.38 -20.78 -0.31
CA LEU A 69 -1.08 -21.43 -0.15
C LEU A 69 -1.22 -22.94 0.11
N ASP A 70 -2.44 -23.44 0.33
CA ASP A 70 -2.76 -24.84 0.56
C ASP A 70 -1.86 -25.48 1.63
N GLY A 71 -1.63 -24.72 2.70
CA GLY A 71 -0.83 -25.12 3.85
C GLY A 71 0.69 -24.98 3.69
N LYS A 72 1.17 -24.49 2.54
CA LYS A 72 2.59 -24.16 2.37
C LYS A 72 2.96 -23.02 3.32
N PHE A 73 4.18 -23.08 3.86
CA PHE A 73 4.67 -22.09 4.84
C PHE A 73 3.73 -21.95 6.05
N ASN A 74 3.05 -23.03 6.44
CA ASN A 74 2.07 -23.04 7.53
C ASN A 74 0.90 -22.04 7.37
N CYS A 75 0.59 -21.65 6.13
CA CYS A 75 -0.48 -20.70 5.81
C CYS A 75 -1.51 -21.36 4.88
N ASP A 76 -2.80 -21.13 5.15
CA ASP A 76 -3.88 -21.54 4.25
C ASP A 76 -4.03 -20.58 3.08
N GLY A 77 -3.91 -19.28 3.35
CA GLY A 77 -4.02 -18.24 2.33
C GLY A 77 -3.63 -16.87 2.85
N ILE A 78 -3.52 -15.93 1.91
CA ILE A 78 -3.19 -14.55 2.18
C ILE A 78 -4.19 -13.67 1.44
N LEU A 79 -4.80 -12.74 2.18
CA LEU A 79 -5.59 -11.64 1.65
C LEU A 79 -4.76 -10.36 1.78
N ILE A 80 -4.61 -9.65 0.67
CA ILE A 80 -3.93 -8.36 0.61
C ILE A 80 -4.94 -7.30 0.20
N THR A 81 -5.00 -6.22 0.96
CA THR A 81 -5.83 -5.04 0.66
C THR A 81 -4.94 -3.82 0.49
N PHE A 82 -5.05 -3.15 -0.66
CA PHE A 82 -4.39 -1.87 -0.90
C PHE A 82 -5.35 -0.73 -0.56
N THR A 83 -4.99 0.05 0.46
CA THR A 83 -5.67 1.27 0.87
C THR A 83 -4.88 2.47 0.38
N ALA A 84 -5.44 3.19 -0.59
CA ALA A 84 -4.78 4.34 -1.19
C ALA A 84 -4.47 5.44 -0.15
N PRO A 85 -3.37 6.21 -0.30
CA PRO A 85 -2.45 6.14 -1.44
C PRO A 85 -1.24 5.19 -1.26
N LYS A 86 -0.99 4.65 -0.06
CA LYS A 86 0.29 4.00 0.28
C LYS A 86 0.19 2.96 1.38
N GLU A 87 -0.99 2.43 1.66
CA GLU A 87 -1.19 1.49 2.75
C GLU A 87 -1.53 0.11 2.19
N VAL A 88 -0.86 -0.91 2.69
CA VAL A 88 -1.12 -2.31 2.34
C VAL A 88 -1.40 -3.07 3.63
N GLU A 89 -2.57 -3.68 3.69
CA GLU A 89 -3.00 -4.57 4.75
C GLU A 89 -2.80 -6.02 4.30
N PHE A 90 -2.34 -6.85 5.24
CA PHE A 90 -2.15 -8.27 5.06
C PHE A 90 -2.97 -8.99 6.13
N ASP A 91 -3.86 -9.87 5.70
CA ASP A 91 -4.53 -10.84 6.54
C ASP A 91 -4.03 -12.22 6.12
N VAL A 92 -3.32 -12.90 7.02
CA VAL A 92 -2.69 -14.20 6.78
C VAL A 92 -3.38 -15.25 7.63
N SER A 93 -3.95 -16.25 6.97
CA SER A 93 -4.58 -17.38 7.66
C SER A 93 -3.56 -18.49 7.92
N VAL A 94 -3.46 -18.92 9.17
CA VAL A 94 -2.43 -19.87 9.66
C VAL A 94 -3.11 -21.19 10.05
N GLN A 95 -2.62 -22.33 9.53
CA GLN A 95 -3.29 -23.65 9.71
C GLN A 95 -3.47 -24.07 11.18
N ASP A 96 -2.49 -23.77 12.03
CA ASP A 96 -2.41 -24.25 13.42
C ASP A 96 -2.14 -23.10 14.41
N GLY A 97 -2.64 -21.90 14.13
CA GLY A 97 -2.37 -20.72 14.96
C GLY A 97 -3.40 -19.61 14.79
N ASP A 98 -3.14 -18.50 15.47
CA ASP A 98 -3.93 -17.29 15.34
C ASP A 98 -3.67 -16.65 13.97
N ASP A 99 -4.72 -16.05 13.40
CA ASP A 99 -4.59 -15.28 12.16
C ASP A 99 -3.70 -14.07 12.42
N LEU A 100 -2.91 -13.72 11.40
CA LEU A 100 -1.96 -12.63 11.49
C LEU A 100 -2.43 -11.46 10.64
N HIS A 101 -2.47 -10.29 11.28
CA HIS A 101 -2.85 -9.05 10.66
C HIS A 101 -1.67 -8.09 10.67
N ALA A 102 -1.34 -7.52 9.53
CA ALA A 102 -0.28 -6.53 9.42
C ALA A 102 -0.66 -5.38 8.51
N THR A 103 -0.15 -4.20 8.81
CA THR A 103 -0.27 -3.02 7.97
C THR A 103 1.11 -2.48 7.66
N VAL A 104 1.40 -2.25 6.39
CA VAL A 104 2.61 -1.60 5.89
C VAL A 104 2.22 -0.28 5.23
N LYS A 105 2.77 0.84 5.73
CA LYS A 105 2.65 2.15 5.08
C LYS A 105 3.92 2.47 4.29
N GLY A 106 3.76 2.86 3.03
CA GLY A 106 4.86 3.12 2.09
C GLY A 106 5.38 1.82 1.45
N THR A 107 6.69 1.68 1.35
CA THR A 107 7.35 0.42 0.96
C THR A 107 7.85 -0.30 2.19
N GLY A 108 8.06 -1.61 2.11
CA GLY A 108 8.40 -2.37 3.30
C GLY A 108 8.36 -3.88 3.09
N LYS A 109 8.43 -4.62 4.20
CA LYS A 109 8.31 -6.07 4.18
C LYS A 109 7.67 -6.61 5.45
N LEU A 110 7.00 -7.74 5.32
CA LEU A 110 6.54 -8.63 6.37
C LEU A 110 7.21 -9.99 6.15
N ALA A 111 8.01 -10.43 7.11
CA ALA A 111 8.59 -11.76 7.15
C ALA A 111 7.81 -12.60 8.16
N LEU A 112 7.25 -13.72 7.69
CA LEU A 112 6.56 -14.69 8.52
C LEU A 112 7.57 -15.69 9.08
N ALA A 113 7.36 -16.11 10.33
CA ALA A 113 8.23 -17.10 11.00
C ALA A 113 8.39 -18.40 10.20
N TYR A 114 7.39 -18.72 9.38
CA TYR A 114 7.28 -19.95 8.59
C TYR A 114 7.98 -19.89 7.21
N GLY A 115 8.86 -18.92 7.00
CA GLY A 115 9.73 -18.88 5.81
C GLY A 115 9.10 -18.27 4.57
N LEU A 116 8.16 -17.33 4.75
CA LEU A 116 7.61 -16.53 3.65
C LEU A 116 7.86 -15.04 3.92
N THR A 117 8.23 -14.29 2.89
CA THR A 117 8.37 -12.83 2.96
C THR A 117 7.49 -12.17 1.92
N LEU A 118 6.70 -11.20 2.39
CA LEU A 118 5.83 -10.32 1.60
C LEU A 118 6.52 -8.96 1.56
N THR A 119 6.88 -8.45 0.39
CA THR A 119 7.60 -7.18 0.22
C THR A 119 6.77 -6.21 -0.62
N VAL A 120 6.43 -5.06 -0.05
CA VAL A 120 5.83 -3.94 -0.79
C VAL A 120 6.97 -3.15 -1.43
N GLU A 121 7.23 -3.38 -2.72
CA GLU A 121 8.35 -2.78 -3.44
C GLU A 121 8.04 -1.36 -3.92
N GLN A 122 6.78 -1.12 -4.28
CA GLN A 122 6.31 0.17 -4.79
C GLN A 122 4.86 0.40 -4.39
N THR A 123 4.50 1.67 -4.15
CA THR A 123 3.11 2.12 -3.97
C THR A 123 2.85 3.36 -4.81
N GLY A 124 1.63 3.53 -5.28
CA GLY A 124 1.22 4.69 -6.05
C GLY A 124 -0.28 4.73 -6.34
N PRO A 125 -0.75 5.70 -7.14
CA PRO A 125 -2.18 5.85 -7.44
C PRO A 125 -2.80 4.63 -8.13
N ALA A 126 -1.99 3.79 -8.79
CA ALA A 126 -2.43 2.59 -9.49
C ALA A 126 -2.51 1.34 -8.60
N GLY A 127 -1.92 1.36 -7.40
CA GLY A 127 -1.82 0.19 -6.54
C GLY A 127 -0.47 0.05 -5.85
N ALA A 128 -0.21 -1.15 -5.33
CA ALA A 128 1.05 -1.58 -4.75
C ALA A 128 1.66 -2.77 -5.53
N VAL A 129 2.97 -2.74 -5.78
CA VAL A 129 3.70 -3.92 -6.28
C VAL A 129 4.15 -4.73 -5.08
N LEU A 130 3.68 -5.96 -5.02
CA LEU A 130 4.00 -6.92 -3.98
C LEU A 130 4.88 -8.02 -4.56
N ARG A 131 6.03 -8.27 -3.93
CA ARG A 131 6.81 -9.49 -4.13
C ARG A 131 6.55 -10.47 -3.00
N VAL A 132 6.21 -11.70 -3.36
CA VAL A 132 6.14 -12.84 -2.44
C VAL A 132 7.33 -13.75 -2.72
N ALA A 133 8.10 -14.08 -1.71
CA ALA A 133 9.26 -14.95 -1.85
C ALA A 133 9.46 -15.82 -0.60
N PRO A 134 9.94 -17.07 -0.77
CA PRO A 134 10.38 -17.86 0.37
C PRO A 134 11.61 -17.22 1.01
N ALA A 135 11.65 -17.27 2.34
CA ALA A 135 12.76 -16.83 3.16
C ALA A 135 13.33 -18.00 3.95
N LYS A 136 14.51 -17.79 4.54
CA LYS A 136 15.05 -18.76 5.49
C LYS A 136 14.09 -18.82 6.69
N ASN A 137 13.65 -20.01 7.07
CA ASN A 137 12.85 -20.21 8.27
C ASN A 137 13.57 -19.60 9.47
N ASP A 138 12.93 -18.62 10.08
CA ASP A 138 13.32 -18.03 11.35
C ASP A 138 12.11 -18.21 12.28
N PRO A 139 12.02 -19.36 12.96
CA PRO A 139 10.82 -19.74 13.70
C PRO A 139 10.54 -18.81 14.87
N ASP A 140 11.50 -17.94 15.24
CA ASP A 140 11.46 -17.27 16.50
C ASP A 140 10.50 -16.07 16.51
N ASN A 141 10.23 -15.39 15.37
CA ASN A 141 9.24 -14.30 15.33
C ASN A 141 8.78 -13.90 13.91
N HIS A 142 7.52 -13.45 13.81
CA HIS A 142 7.08 -12.61 12.70
C HIS A 142 7.70 -11.21 12.82
N THR A 143 8.23 -10.67 11.74
CA THR A 143 8.86 -9.33 11.75
C THR A 143 8.41 -8.52 10.55
N GLY A 144 8.46 -7.20 10.65
CA GLY A 144 8.20 -6.36 9.50
C GLY A 144 8.65 -4.93 9.66
N THR A 145 8.57 -4.20 8.55
CA THR A 145 9.05 -2.82 8.40
C THR A 145 8.19 -2.11 7.36
N GLY A 146 8.06 -0.80 7.48
CA GLY A 146 7.47 0.07 6.47
C GLY A 146 8.11 1.46 6.53
N THR A 147 8.34 2.08 5.39
CA THR A 147 9.01 3.39 5.31
C THR A 147 8.21 4.51 5.96
N GLU A 148 6.89 4.36 6.06
CA GLU A 148 5.98 5.34 6.65
C GLU A 148 5.23 4.78 7.88
N GLY A 149 5.49 3.52 8.24
CA GLY A 149 4.88 2.86 9.40
C GLY A 149 4.66 1.37 9.20
N PHE A 150 4.62 0.64 10.32
CA PHE A 150 4.34 -0.79 10.36
C PHE A 150 3.58 -1.14 11.64
N SER A 151 2.57 -1.98 11.53
CA SER A 151 1.87 -2.60 12.66
C SER A 151 1.63 -4.07 12.39
N LEU A 152 1.67 -4.88 13.45
CA LEU A 152 1.50 -6.32 13.42
C LEU A 152 0.77 -6.75 14.69
N TRP A 153 -0.28 -7.56 14.55
CA TRP A 153 -0.99 -8.17 15.66
C TRP A 153 -1.56 -9.53 15.23
N SER A 154 -1.78 -10.39 16.23
CA SER A 154 -2.49 -11.66 16.06
C SER A 154 -3.93 -11.49 16.55
N GLY A 155 -4.88 -12.08 15.84
CA GLY A 155 -6.33 -11.96 16.08
C GLY A 155 -6.97 -13.23 16.60
#